data_AF-M2QRH8-F1
#
_entry.id   AF-M2QRH8-F1
#
_cell.length_a   1.000
_cell.length_b   1.000
_cell.length_c   1.000
_cell.angle_alpha   90.00
_cell.angle_beta   90.00
_cell.angle_gamma   90.00
#
_symmetry.space_group_name_H-M   'P 1'
#
loop_
_entity.id
_entity.type
_entity.pdbx_description
1 polymer ?
#
loop_
_entity_poly.entity_id
_entity_poly.type
_entity_poly.pdbx_seq_one_letter_code
_entity_poly.pdbx_strand_id
1 'polypeptide(L)'
;MHELDFLIELCRISHSSCFITDYISPFLELSNLRIVNIYISHSKQPVISLSEGELISFADTWPQLEQMFIGFGSSYEHRLSNVATTPSINGLARLALKLPSLTYLSLPCTRLRQEDLWADVPPGSQHGLKELHISHVCPVNDRTLIAPVAEFLNFVFPSVTIYDDLRKAVVHE
;
A
#
# COMPACT_ATOMS: atom_id res chain seq x y z
N MET A 1 2.48 -27.21 -11.04
CA MET A 1 2.60 -25.74 -11.12
C MET A 1 3.14 -25.31 -9.77
N HIS A 2 4.43 -24.97 -9.70
CA HIS A 2 5.11 -24.66 -8.44
C HIS A 2 4.83 -23.20 -8.09
N GLU A 3 4.23 -22.96 -6.94
CA GLU A 3 4.00 -21.64 -6.37
C GLU A 3 5.35 -21.09 -5.91
N LEU A 4 5.83 -20.04 -6.58
CA LEU A 4 7.07 -19.37 -6.23
C LEU A 4 6.75 -18.23 -5.27
N ASP A 5 6.85 -18.51 -3.98
CA ASP A 5 6.79 -17.48 -2.94
C ASP A 5 8.17 -16.81 -2.85
N PHE A 6 8.26 -15.54 -3.24
CA PHE A 6 9.49 -14.76 -3.13
C PHE A 6 9.42 -13.88 -1.88
N LEU A 7 10.32 -14.15 -0.93
CA LEU A 7 10.64 -13.24 0.16
C LEU A 7 11.89 -12.44 -0.23
N ILE A 8 11.73 -11.13 -0.43
CA ILE A 8 12.85 -10.23 -0.74
C ILE A 8 13.25 -9.52 0.56
N GLU A 9 14.29 -10.01 1.21
CA GLU A 9 14.89 -9.37 2.39
C GLU A 9 16.10 -8.53 1.97
N LEU A 10 15.95 -7.20 1.96
CA LEU A 10 16.98 -6.28 1.48
C LEU A 10 17.89 -5.84 2.63
N CYS A 11 19.17 -6.23 2.58
CA CYS A 11 20.18 -5.87 3.57
C CYS A 11 21.24 -4.91 3.00
N ARG A 12 21.20 -3.63 3.47
CA ARG A 12 22.24 -2.58 3.40
C ARG A 12 22.48 -1.86 2.06
N ILE A 13 22.10 -0.57 1.95
CA ILE A 13 22.72 0.39 0.99
C ILE A 13 22.81 1.81 1.59
N SER A 14 23.93 2.52 1.39
CA SER A 14 24.12 3.90 1.86
C SER A 14 23.98 4.95 0.74
N HIS A 15 23.35 6.09 1.09
CA HIS A 15 23.26 7.41 0.42
C HIS A 15 21.97 7.76 -0.35
N SER A 16 21.47 8.98 -0.07
CA SER A 16 20.31 9.70 -0.64
C SER A 16 18.91 9.10 -0.40
N SER A 17 17.85 9.90 -0.43
CA SER A 17 16.47 9.38 -0.42
C SER A 17 16.31 8.42 -1.58
N CYS A 18 16.01 7.16 -1.28
CA CYS A 18 15.95 6.09 -2.25
C CYS A 18 14.51 5.59 -2.33
N PHE A 19 14.08 5.37 -3.56
CA PHE A 19 12.78 4.80 -3.87
C PHE A 19 12.84 3.29 -3.63
N ILE A 20 11.72 2.65 -3.32
CA ILE A 20 11.70 1.18 -3.13
C ILE A 20 12.15 0.48 -4.41
N THR A 21 11.74 1.02 -5.55
CA THR A 21 12.14 0.56 -6.89
C THR A 21 13.64 0.40 -7.07
N ASP A 22 14.47 1.27 -6.47
CA ASP A 22 15.93 1.19 -6.55
C ASP A 22 16.46 -0.14 -5.98
N TYR A 23 15.79 -0.67 -4.97
CA TYR A 23 16.19 -1.90 -4.29
C TYR A 23 15.62 -3.17 -4.93
N ILE A 24 14.43 -3.07 -5.51
CA ILE A 24 13.73 -4.23 -6.07
C ILE A 24 13.83 -4.32 -7.59
N SER A 25 14.55 -3.40 -8.25
CA SER A 25 14.68 -3.36 -9.71
C SER A 25 15.05 -4.70 -10.35
N PRO A 26 15.92 -5.57 -9.78
CA PRO A 26 16.22 -6.86 -10.40
C PRO A 26 15.02 -7.82 -10.45
N PHE A 27 14.01 -7.61 -9.60
CA PHE A 27 12.81 -8.44 -9.52
C PHE A 27 11.65 -7.92 -10.37
N LEU A 28 11.76 -6.70 -10.91
CA LEU A 28 10.73 -6.12 -11.77
C LEU A 28 10.61 -6.88 -13.12
N GLU A 29 11.61 -7.66 -13.51
CA GLU A 29 11.53 -8.49 -14.72
C GLU A 29 10.63 -9.74 -14.53
N LEU A 30 10.25 -10.08 -13.30
CA LEU A 30 9.46 -11.27 -12.97
C LEU A 30 7.96 -11.03 -13.14
N SER A 31 7.46 -11.03 -14.38
CA SER A 31 6.07 -10.65 -14.71
C SER A 31 4.96 -11.56 -14.15
N ASN A 32 5.30 -12.77 -13.70
CA ASN A 32 4.33 -13.79 -13.25
C ASN A 32 4.29 -13.93 -11.72
N LEU A 33 4.72 -12.91 -10.98
CA LEU A 33 4.65 -12.91 -9.53
C LEU A 33 3.19 -12.82 -9.06
N ARG A 34 2.81 -13.76 -8.19
CA ARG A 34 1.49 -13.80 -7.52
C ARG A 34 1.58 -13.27 -6.09
N ILE A 35 2.71 -13.44 -5.43
CA ILE A 35 2.93 -13.02 -4.04
C ILE A 35 4.22 -12.22 -3.98
N VAL A 36 4.13 -11.01 -3.43
CA VAL A 36 5.29 -10.13 -3.21
C VAL A 36 5.29 -9.68 -1.76
N ASN A 37 6.38 -9.99 -1.06
CA ASN A 37 6.62 -9.53 0.30
C ASN A 37 7.95 -8.76 0.34
N ILE A 38 7.84 -7.45 0.56
CA ILE A 38 8.94 -6.51 0.69
C ILE A 38 8.97 -6.01 2.13
N TYR A 39 10.01 -6.38 2.87
CA TYR A 39 10.20 -5.91 4.24
C TYR A 39 11.56 -5.23 4.40
N ILE A 40 11.55 -3.98 4.88
CA ILE A 40 12.76 -3.18 5.00
C ILE A 40 13.00 -2.77 6.46
N SER A 41 13.97 -3.39 7.12
CA SER A 41 14.15 -3.35 8.59
C SER A 41 15.26 -2.41 9.12
N HIS A 42 15.84 -1.55 8.28
CA HIS A 42 17.09 -0.85 8.63
C HIS A 42 16.96 0.37 9.57
N SER A 43 17.49 0.28 10.80
CA SER A 43 17.43 1.36 11.78
C SER A 43 18.32 2.59 11.53
N LYS A 44 19.20 2.55 10.51
CA LYS A 44 20.28 3.54 10.32
C LYS A 44 20.35 4.17 8.92
N GLN A 45 19.42 3.87 8.03
CA GLN A 45 19.48 4.23 6.60
C GLN A 45 18.45 5.32 6.23
N PRO A 46 18.61 5.98 5.06
CA PRO A 46 17.78 7.14 4.69
C PRO A 46 16.30 6.80 4.63
N VAL A 47 15.45 7.84 4.72
CA VAL A 47 13.99 7.73 4.62
C VAL A 47 13.65 7.11 3.27
N ILE A 48 13.16 5.87 3.28
CA ILE A 48 12.62 5.19 2.10
C ILE A 48 11.19 5.67 1.92
N SER A 49 10.88 6.14 0.71
CA SER A 49 9.52 6.52 0.33
C SER A 49 8.93 5.46 -0.59
N LEU A 50 7.65 5.16 -0.38
CA LEU A 50 6.82 4.49 -1.35
C LEU A 50 5.90 5.52 -1.97
N SER A 51 6.10 5.86 -3.24
CA SER A 51 5.20 6.74 -3.97
C SER A 51 4.01 6.00 -4.54
N GLU A 52 2.93 6.73 -4.79
CA GLU A 52 1.78 6.20 -5.52
C GLU A 52 2.16 5.77 -6.94
N GLY A 53 3.03 6.52 -7.61
CA GLY A 53 3.55 6.15 -8.93
C GLY A 53 4.30 4.82 -8.93
N GLU A 54 5.08 4.55 -7.89
CA GLU A 54 5.74 3.25 -7.72
C GLU A 54 4.75 2.11 -7.52
N LEU A 55 3.74 2.28 -6.67
CA LEU A 55 2.70 1.27 -6.49
C LEU A 55 2.02 0.92 -7.80
N ILE A 56 1.64 1.94 -8.57
CA ILE A 56 1.02 1.72 -9.88
C ILE A 56 1.97 1.03 -10.85
N SER A 57 3.27 1.39 -10.83
CA SER A 57 4.27 0.70 -11.64
C SER A 57 4.41 -0.78 -11.27
N PHE A 58 4.27 -1.14 -9.98
CA PHE A 58 4.27 -2.53 -9.55
C PHE A 58 3.07 -3.28 -10.10
N ALA A 59 1.89 -2.65 -10.16
CA ALA A 59 0.72 -3.28 -10.77
C ALA A 59 0.89 -3.52 -12.27
N ASP A 60 1.50 -2.56 -12.98
CA ASP A 60 1.79 -2.71 -14.41
C ASP A 60 2.85 -3.81 -14.66
N THR A 61 3.77 -3.99 -13.73
CA THR A 61 4.85 -4.97 -13.79
C THR A 61 4.37 -6.38 -13.43
N TRP A 62 3.50 -6.50 -12.42
CA TRP A 62 3.02 -7.77 -11.86
C TRP A 62 1.49 -7.85 -11.93
N PRO A 63 0.90 -7.95 -13.13
CA PRO A 63 -0.55 -7.87 -13.32
C PRO A 63 -1.34 -9.04 -12.72
N GLN A 64 -0.66 -10.14 -12.37
CA GLN A 64 -1.25 -11.35 -11.76
C GLN A 64 -1.09 -11.39 -10.24
N LEU A 65 -0.72 -10.27 -9.61
CA LEU A 65 -0.45 -10.22 -8.19
C LEU A 65 -1.73 -10.47 -7.37
N GLU A 66 -1.65 -11.42 -6.46
CA GLU A 66 -2.70 -11.83 -5.54
C GLU A 66 -2.46 -11.31 -4.12
N GLN A 67 -1.20 -11.18 -3.72
CA GLN A 67 -0.84 -10.66 -2.40
C GLN A 67 0.34 -9.70 -2.51
N MET A 68 0.18 -8.51 -1.95
CA MET A 68 1.23 -7.51 -1.82
C MET A 68 1.40 -7.16 -0.35
N PHE A 69 2.59 -7.38 0.19
CA PHE A 69 3.00 -6.88 1.50
C PHE A 69 4.20 -5.97 1.34
N ILE A 70 4.07 -4.74 1.81
CA ILE A 70 5.18 -3.79 1.95
C ILE A 70 5.20 -3.33 3.40
N GLY A 71 6.28 -3.64 4.11
CA GLY A 71 6.46 -3.28 5.50
C GLY A 71 7.80 -2.60 5.74
N PHE A 72 7.81 -1.64 6.65
CA PHE A 72 9.04 -1.01 7.14
C PHE A 72 9.23 -1.35 8.60
N GLY A 73 10.47 -1.56 9.04
CA GLY A 73 10.77 -1.83 10.44
C GLY A 73 10.37 -0.66 11.35
N SER A 74 10.06 -0.95 12.60
CA SER A 74 9.50 -0.01 13.59
C SER A 74 10.24 1.34 13.73
N SER A 75 11.54 1.39 13.47
CA SER A 75 12.31 2.65 13.47
C SER A 75 11.93 3.62 12.34
N TYR A 76 11.35 3.13 11.24
CA TYR A 76 10.90 3.92 10.10
C TYR A 76 9.50 4.49 10.29
N GLU A 77 8.63 3.77 10.97
CA GLU A 77 7.23 4.16 11.20
C GLU A 77 7.13 5.57 11.83
N HIS A 78 8.03 5.88 12.78
CA HIS A 78 8.10 7.21 13.40
C HIS A 78 8.76 8.29 12.53
N ARG A 79 9.38 7.92 11.41
CA ARG A 79 10.13 8.81 10.50
C ARG A 79 9.44 9.03 9.16
N LEU A 80 8.20 8.55 9.00
CA LEU A 80 7.33 8.83 7.86
C LEU A 80 6.87 10.31 7.90
N SER A 81 7.82 11.23 7.81
CA SER A 81 7.57 12.67 7.84
C SER A 81 7.26 13.24 6.46
N ASN A 82 7.52 12.50 5.37
CA ASN A 82 7.24 12.97 4.01
C ASN A 82 5.86 12.52 3.51
N VAL A 83 4.83 13.07 4.15
CA VAL A 83 3.41 12.90 3.81
C VAL A 83 3.15 13.13 2.30
N ALA A 84 3.95 13.97 1.64
CA ALA A 84 3.77 14.29 0.22
C ALA A 84 3.95 13.07 -0.71
N THR A 85 4.83 12.13 -0.36
CA THR A 85 5.11 10.96 -1.20
C THR A 85 4.26 9.75 -0.84
N THR A 86 3.58 9.74 0.31
CA THR A 86 2.78 8.58 0.76
C THR A 86 1.57 8.34 -0.17
N PRO A 87 1.28 7.07 -0.54
CA PRO A 87 0.14 6.74 -1.38
C PRO A 87 -1.16 7.18 -0.73
N SER A 88 -2.08 7.69 -1.56
CA SER A 88 -3.42 8.05 -1.08
C SER A 88 -4.34 6.85 -1.01
N ILE A 89 -5.45 6.96 -0.27
CA ILE A 89 -6.48 5.93 -0.29
C ILE A 89 -7.06 5.68 -1.69
N ASN A 90 -7.15 6.73 -2.51
CA ASN A 90 -7.55 6.65 -3.93
C ASN A 90 -6.50 5.91 -4.76
N GLY A 91 -5.22 6.13 -4.44
CA GLY A 91 -4.11 5.38 -4.99
C GLY A 91 -4.27 3.88 -4.75
N LEU A 92 -4.74 3.49 -3.55
CA LEU A 92 -5.01 2.08 -3.24
C LEU A 92 -6.17 1.51 -4.05
N ALA A 93 -7.24 2.28 -4.19
CA ALA A 93 -8.37 1.90 -5.04
C ALA A 93 -7.92 1.70 -6.49
N ARG A 94 -7.15 2.64 -7.05
CA ARG A 94 -6.59 2.53 -8.41
C ARG A 94 -5.65 1.33 -8.56
N LEU A 95 -4.80 1.09 -7.57
CA LEU A 95 -3.92 -0.08 -7.54
C LEU A 95 -4.74 -1.38 -7.60
N ALA A 96 -5.72 -1.53 -6.72
CA ALA A 96 -6.55 -2.71 -6.66
C ALA A 96 -7.36 -2.91 -7.95
N LEU A 97 -7.96 -1.86 -8.50
CA LEU A 97 -8.69 -1.95 -9.77
C LEU A 97 -7.80 -2.35 -10.96
N LYS A 98 -6.49 -2.07 -10.92
CA LYS A 98 -5.52 -2.58 -11.89
C LYS A 98 -5.12 -4.05 -11.65
N LEU A 99 -5.27 -4.55 -10.44
CA LEU A 99 -4.87 -5.89 -10.01
C LEU A 99 -6.10 -6.73 -9.63
N PRO A 100 -6.90 -7.21 -10.60
CA PRO A 100 -8.19 -7.85 -10.32
C PRO A 100 -8.09 -9.14 -9.50
N SER A 101 -6.89 -9.74 -9.40
CA SER A 101 -6.62 -10.94 -8.60
C SER A 101 -6.15 -10.62 -7.18
N LEU A 102 -5.94 -9.36 -6.82
CA LEU A 102 -5.42 -8.96 -5.52
C LEU A 102 -6.43 -9.28 -4.41
N THR A 103 -6.01 -10.11 -3.46
CA THR A 103 -6.83 -10.52 -2.32
C THR A 103 -6.29 -9.99 -0.99
N TYR A 104 -4.99 -9.71 -0.92
CA TYR A 104 -4.32 -9.19 0.27
C TYR A 104 -3.45 -7.99 -0.09
N LEU A 105 -3.63 -6.87 0.61
CA LEU A 105 -2.80 -5.68 0.49
C LEU A 105 -2.37 -5.20 1.88
N SER A 106 -1.06 -5.13 2.11
CA SER A 106 -0.47 -4.53 3.30
C SER A 106 0.50 -3.44 2.91
N LEU A 107 0.32 -2.25 3.45
CA LEU A 107 1.16 -1.09 3.21
C LEU A 107 1.61 -0.43 4.51
N PRO A 108 2.82 0.15 4.54
CA PRO A 108 3.37 0.71 5.76
C PRO A 108 2.65 2.01 6.14
N CYS A 109 2.18 2.76 5.15
CA CYS A 109 1.39 3.96 5.39
C CYS A 109 0.49 4.31 4.23
N THR A 110 -0.59 5.01 4.53
CA THR A 110 -1.50 5.59 3.54
C THR A 110 -2.03 6.92 4.03
N ARG A 111 -2.30 7.80 3.08
CA ARG A 111 -2.74 9.14 3.34
C ARG A 111 -4.20 9.32 3.00
N LEU A 112 -4.96 9.87 3.95
CA LEU A 112 -6.34 10.29 3.75
C LEU A 112 -6.37 11.67 3.12
N ARG A 113 -7.21 11.85 2.11
CA ARG A 113 -7.70 13.15 1.64
C ARG A 113 -9.21 13.02 1.47
N GLN A 114 -9.93 14.10 1.74
CA GLN A 114 -11.33 14.20 1.34
C GLN A 114 -11.48 14.47 -0.15
N GLU A 115 -10.55 15.26 -0.68
CA GLU A 115 -10.52 15.67 -2.09
C GLU A 115 -10.45 14.44 -2.99
N ASP A 116 -11.34 14.42 -3.97
CA ASP A 116 -11.30 13.51 -5.10
C ASP A 116 -11.41 12.01 -4.80
N LEU A 117 -11.85 11.60 -3.59
CA LEU A 117 -12.06 10.18 -3.20
C LEU A 117 -12.66 9.35 -4.35
N TRP A 118 -13.67 9.91 -5.01
CA TRP A 118 -14.44 9.27 -6.06
C TRP A 118 -13.99 9.58 -7.49
N ALA A 119 -13.08 10.54 -7.70
CA ALA A 119 -12.75 11.06 -9.03
C ALA A 119 -12.18 9.99 -9.97
N ASP A 120 -11.45 9.03 -9.38
CA ASP A 120 -10.70 8.01 -10.12
C ASP A 120 -11.34 6.62 -10.07
N VAL A 121 -12.50 6.47 -9.43
CA VAL A 121 -13.21 5.19 -9.33
C VAL A 121 -14.39 5.19 -10.29
N PRO A 122 -14.35 4.40 -11.39
CA PRO A 122 -15.48 4.35 -12.31
C PRO A 122 -16.77 3.92 -11.59
N PRO A 123 -17.93 4.50 -11.92
CA PRO A 123 -19.19 4.14 -11.27
C PRO A 123 -19.46 2.63 -11.33
N GLY A 124 -19.83 2.06 -10.18
CA GLY A 124 -20.09 0.62 -10.04
C GLY A 124 -18.85 -0.26 -9.97
N SER A 125 -17.64 0.31 -9.94
CA SER A 125 -16.42 -0.46 -9.74
C SER A 125 -16.37 -1.00 -8.32
N GLN A 126 -16.32 -2.32 -8.21
CA GLN A 126 -16.10 -3.05 -6.98
C GLN A 126 -14.93 -3.99 -7.19
N HIS A 127 -14.18 -4.24 -6.13
CA HIS A 127 -12.99 -5.06 -6.17
C HIS A 127 -13.02 -6.14 -5.07
N GLY A 128 -12.52 -7.33 -5.39
CA GLY A 128 -12.56 -8.53 -4.54
C GLY A 128 -11.49 -8.60 -3.45
N LEU A 129 -10.97 -7.45 -2.98
CA LEU A 129 -9.94 -7.40 -1.95
C LEU A 129 -10.53 -7.95 -0.65
N LYS A 130 -9.84 -8.90 0.00
CA LYS A 130 -10.31 -9.57 1.21
C LYS A 130 -9.68 -8.98 2.47
N GLU A 131 -8.41 -8.59 2.39
CA GLU A 131 -7.66 -8.10 3.54
C GLU A 131 -6.90 -6.82 3.18
N LEU A 132 -7.08 -5.78 3.99
CA LEU A 132 -6.39 -4.51 3.88
C LEU A 132 -5.72 -4.18 5.22
N HIS A 133 -4.40 -4.15 5.21
CA HIS A 133 -3.54 -3.79 6.33
C HIS A 133 -2.85 -2.46 6.05
N ILE A 134 -3.07 -1.47 6.91
CA ILE A 134 -2.42 -0.17 6.82
C ILE A 134 -1.80 0.14 8.17
N SER A 135 -0.47 0.05 8.26
CA SER A 135 0.21 0.22 9.54
C SER A 135 0.05 1.64 10.09
N HIS A 136 0.11 2.65 9.22
CA HIS A 136 -0.01 4.07 9.61
C HIS A 136 -0.92 4.87 8.67
N VAL A 137 -1.74 5.74 9.24
CA VAL A 137 -2.66 6.61 8.50
C VAL A 137 -2.29 8.09 8.70
N CYS A 138 -2.17 8.86 7.61
CA CYS A 138 -1.79 10.28 7.63
C CYS A 138 -2.89 11.19 7.05
N PRO A 139 -3.15 12.40 7.58
CA PRO A 139 -2.62 12.92 8.84
C PRO A 139 -3.19 12.14 10.03
N VAL A 140 -2.34 11.93 11.04
CA VAL A 140 -2.75 11.24 12.26
C VAL A 140 -3.77 12.14 12.98
N ASN A 141 -4.96 11.61 13.29
CA ASN A 141 -6.05 12.25 14.04
C ASN A 141 -7.02 13.19 13.31
N ASP A 142 -7.05 13.23 11.98
CA ASP A 142 -8.14 13.95 11.30
C ASP A 142 -9.41 13.08 11.24
N ARG A 143 -10.21 13.17 12.30
CA ARG A 143 -11.45 12.39 12.45
C ARG A 143 -12.50 12.73 11.40
N THR A 144 -12.45 13.93 10.81
CA THR A 144 -13.44 14.36 9.81
C THR A 144 -13.34 13.56 8.51
N LEU A 145 -12.19 12.94 8.26
CA LEU A 145 -11.93 12.13 7.08
C LEU A 145 -12.33 10.67 7.24
N ILE A 146 -12.57 10.20 8.47
CA ILE A 146 -12.74 8.77 8.76
C ILE A 146 -14.02 8.24 8.12
N ALA A 147 -15.17 8.85 8.41
CA ALA A 147 -16.45 8.38 7.89
C ALA A 147 -16.51 8.42 6.34
N PRO A 148 -16.11 9.50 5.64
CA PRO A 148 -16.06 9.50 4.17
C PRO A 148 -15.12 8.44 3.59
N VAL A 149 -13.96 8.20 4.21
CA VAL A 149 -13.01 7.17 3.77
C VAL A 149 -13.56 5.77 4.00
N ALA A 150 -14.24 5.54 5.14
CA ALA A 150 -14.87 4.26 5.43
C ALA A 150 -15.99 3.95 4.42
N GLU A 151 -16.84 4.93 4.10
CA GLU A 151 -17.87 4.80 3.07
C GLU A 151 -17.25 4.49 1.70
N PHE A 152 -16.21 5.22 1.32
CA PHE A 152 -15.46 4.99 0.10
C PHE A 152 -14.88 3.57 0.03
N LEU A 153 -14.21 3.11 1.09
CA LEU A 153 -13.64 1.77 1.15
C LEU A 153 -14.70 0.67 1.13
N ASN A 154 -15.82 0.86 1.83
CA ASN A 154 -16.93 -0.08 1.81
C ASN A 154 -17.58 -0.18 0.41
N PHE A 155 -17.61 0.93 -0.34
CA PHE A 155 -18.09 0.91 -1.70
C PHE A 155 -17.14 0.16 -2.64
N VAL A 156 -15.85 0.49 -2.62
CA VAL A 156 -14.85 -0.09 -3.53
C VAL A 156 -14.54 -1.54 -3.16
N PHE A 157 -14.50 -1.86 -1.87
CA PHE A 157 -14.10 -3.16 -1.34
C PHE A 157 -15.16 -3.73 -0.39
N PRO A 158 -16.33 -4.14 -0.89
CA PRO A 158 -17.48 -4.50 -0.06
C PRO A 158 -17.27 -5.74 0.84
N SER A 159 -16.21 -6.52 0.61
CA SER A 159 -15.89 -7.73 1.37
C SER A 159 -14.58 -7.64 2.15
N VAL A 160 -13.97 -6.45 2.23
CA VAL A 160 -12.65 -6.30 2.85
C VAL A 160 -12.74 -6.31 4.37
N THR A 161 -11.81 -7.02 5.00
CA THR A 161 -11.52 -6.88 6.41
C THR A 161 -10.36 -5.89 6.57
N ILE A 162 -10.61 -4.81 7.30
CA ILE A 162 -9.62 -3.75 7.57
C ILE A 162 -8.95 -4.02 8.92
N TYR A 163 -7.63 -3.94 8.94
CA TYR A 163 -6.81 -4.13 10.15
C TYR A 163 -6.05 -2.86 10.53
N ASP A 164 -5.37 -2.91 11.68
CA ASP A 164 -4.43 -1.89 12.18
C ASP A 164 -5.05 -0.51 12.47
N ASP A 165 -4.27 0.57 12.32
CA ASP A 165 -4.65 1.92 12.75
C ASP A 165 -5.86 2.45 11.98
N LEU A 166 -6.05 2.00 10.73
CA LEU A 166 -7.26 2.32 9.97
C LEU A 166 -8.51 1.73 10.62
N ARG A 167 -8.44 0.51 11.17
CA ARG A 167 -9.55 -0.08 11.93
C ARG A 167 -9.81 0.70 13.22
N LYS A 168 -8.77 1.10 13.95
CA LYS A 168 -8.93 1.94 15.16
C LYS A 168 -9.57 3.29 14.83
N ALA A 169 -9.23 3.86 13.68
CA ALA A 169 -9.85 5.08 13.19
C ALA A 169 -11.34 4.85 12.91
N VAL A 170 -11.70 3.78 12.19
CA VAL A 170 -13.07 3.52 11.71
C VAL A 170 -14.03 2.96 12.76
N VAL A 171 -13.57 2.14 13.72
CA VAL A 171 -14.46 1.39 14.64
C VAL A 171 -14.80 2.16 15.93
N HIS A 172 -14.17 3.31 16.20
CA HIS A 172 -14.39 4.10 17.41
C HIS A 172 -15.39 5.26 17.25
N GLU A 173 -16.36 5.14 16.33
CA GLU A 173 -17.60 5.95 16.30
C GLU A 173 -18.71 5.34 17.16
#